data_AF-A0A9D9WKN4-F1
#
_entry.id   AF-A0A9D9WKN4-F1
#
_cell.length_a   1.000
_cell.length_b   1.000
_cell.length_c   1.000
_cell.angle_alpha   90.00
_cell.angle_beta   90.00
_cell.angle_gamma   90.00
#
_symmetry.space_group_name_H-M   'P 1'
#
loop_
_entity.id
_entity.type
_entity.pdbx_description
1 polymer ?
#
loop_
_entity_poly.entity_id
_entity_poly.type
_entity_poly.pdbx_seq_one_letter_code
_entity_poly.pdbx_strand_id
1 'polypeptide(L)'
;MKHLTDELLNEYLDHEAEDRAGIEEHLSTCADCASRLADLESLFAELDSLPEMPISRPVVIPLAKAYALPRWLTWTAAVQSAIALAAIIIAIPFLADLLPMIDTRSLVDLAVEAQSQWTGLLDSLSQVQMPSIPEIPIAEFSSLMMALAGVSVLWLLGNGLLLKNQMK
;
A
#
# COMPACT_ATOMS: atom_id res chain seq x y z
N MET A 1 28.03 3.96 -39.49
CA MET A 1 27.58 5.24 -38.91
C MET A 1 26.66 4.91 -37.74
N LYS A 2 26.60 5.74 -36.70
CA LYS A 2 25.70 5.50 -35.55
C LYS A 2 24.31 6.02 -35.94
N HIS A 3 23.33 5.13 -36.03
CA HIS A 3 21.93 5.49 -36.31
C HIS A 3 21.26 6.09 -35.07
N LEU A 4 20.20 6.86 -35.29
CA LEU A 4 19.31 7.32 -34.21
C LEU A 4 18.53 6.14 -33.61
N THR A 5 18.33 6.20 -32.30
CA THR A 5 17.52 5.22 -31.56
C THR A 5 16.03 5.53 -31.76
N ASP A 6 15.17 4.55 -31.50
CA ASP A 6 13.71 4.76 -31.60
C ASP A 6 13.21 5.79 -30.60
N GLU A 7 13.83 5.86 -29.41
CA GLU A 7 13.49 6.86 -28.40
C GLU A 7 13.71 8.29 -28.92
N LEU A 8 14.86 8.57 -29.54
CA LEU A 8 15.16 9.89 -30.11
C LEU A 8 14.24 10.25 -31.29
N LEU A 9 13.82 9.27 -32.10
CA LEU A 9 12.84 9.49 -33.17
C LEU A 9 11.46 9.83 -32.59
N ASN A 10 11.02 9.12 -31.55
CA ASN A 10 9.75 9.41 -30.88
C ASN A 10 9.78 10.76 -30.16
N GLU A 11 10.85 11.08 -29.43
CA GLU A 11 11.05 12.41 -28.83
C GLU A 11 11.03 13.52 -29.89
N TYR A 12 11.57 13.27 -31.09
CA TYR A 12 11.49 14.21 -32.21
C TYR A 12 10.04 14.41 -32.69
N LEU A 13 9.28 13.32 -32.86
CA LEU A 13 7.87 13.36 -33.27
C LEU A 13 6.98 14.04 -32.22
N ASP A 14 7.23 13.79 -30.94
CA ASP A 14 6.50 14.38 -29.81
C ASP A 14 6.92 15.86 -29.54
N HIS A 15 7.87 16.39 -30.31
CA HIS A 15 8.44 17.74 -30.15
C HIS A 15 9.19 17.95 -28.82
N GLU A 16 9.66 16.88 -28.20
CA GLU A 16 10.36 16.88 -26.90
C GLU A 16 11.89 16.68 -27.03
N ALA A 17 12.41 16.45 -28.23
CA ALA A 17 13.84 16.26 -28.45
C ALA A 17 14.68 17.51 -28.10
N GLU A 18 15.74 17.32 -27.28
CA GLU A 18 16.64 18.39 -26.86
C GLU A 18 17.53 18.94 -28.01
N ASP A 19 17.95 18.07 -28.94
CA ASP A 19 18.83 18.43 -30.08
C ASP A 19 18.16 18.17 -31.44
N ARG A 20 17.11 18.94 -31.73
CA ARG A 20 16.39 18.83 -33.02
C ARG A 20 17.25 19.12 -34.24
N ALA A 21 18.16 20.11 -34.14
CA ALA A 21 19.01 20.50 -35.27
C ALA A 21 19.97 19.36 -35.66
N GLY A 22 20.58 18.69 -34.67
CA GLY A 22 21.45 17.54 -34.92
C GLY A 22 20.69 16.33 -35.48
N ILE A 23 19.45 16.11 -35.04
CA ILE A 23 18.58 15.06 -35.58
C ILE A 23 18.21 15.34 -37.05
N GLU A 24 17.85 16.58 -37.39
CA GLU A 24 17.51 16.98 -38.76
C GLU A 24 18.72 16.84 -39.71
N GLU A 25 19.92 17.22 -39.25
CA GLU A 25 21.16 16.99 -40.01
C GLU A 25 21.39 15.50 -40.26
N HIS A 26 21.20 14.65 -39.25
CA HIS A 26 21.33 13.20 -39.39
C HIS A 26 20.28 12.62 -40.36
N LEU A 27 19.03 13.05 -40.27
CA LEU A 27 17.95 12.60 -41.16
C LEU A 27 18.21 13.00 -42.62
N SER A 28 18.85 14.15 -42.86
CA SER A 28 19.24 14.58 -44.22
C SER A 28 20.36 13.73 -44.84
N THR A 29 21.15 13.05 -44.01
CA THR A 29 22.34 12.28 -44.44
C THR A 29 22.14 10.77 -44.36
N CYS A 30 21.19 10.28 -43.55
CA CYS A 30 20.95 8.85 -43.32
C CYS A 30 19.57 8.41 -43.84
N ALA A 31 19.55 7.74 -45.00
CA ALA A 31 18.32 7.23 -45.62
C ALA A 31 17.57 6.22 -44.74
N ASP A 32 18.28 5.37 -43.98
CA ASP A 32 17.66 4.37 -43.11
C ASP A 32 16.86 5.02 -41.96
N CYS A 33 17.41 6.07 -41.35
CA CYS A 33 16.72 6.82 -40.29
C CYS A 33 15.54 7.64 -40.84
N ALA A 34 15.69 8.21 -42.05
CA ALA A 34 14.58 8.90 -42.72
C ALA A 34 13.42 7.95 -43.09
N SER A 35 13.73 6.73 -43.53
CA SER A 35 12.72 5.69 -43.78
C SER A 35 11.95 5.32 -42.52
N ARG A 36 12.67 5.07 -41.41
CA ARG A 36 12.05 4.74 -40.12
C ARG A 36 11.15 5.86 -39.60
N LEU A 37 11.56 7.11 -39.78
CA LEU A 37 10.74 8.27 -39.41
C LEU A 37 9.44 8.30 -40.24
N ALA A 38 9.53 8.10 -41.56
CA ALA A 38 8.35 8.08 -42.43
C ALA A 38 7.36 6.95 -42.07
N ASP A 39 7.88 5.78 -41.67
CA ASP A 39 7.05 4.67 -41.19
C ASP A 39 6.30 5.04 -39.91
N LEU A 40 6.97 5.70 -38.95
CA LEU A 40 6.35 6.19 -37.71
C LEU A 40 5.32 7.28 -37.99
N GLU A 41 5.63 8.28 -38.82
CA GLU A 41 4.69 9.34 -39.21
C GLU A 41 3.42 8.75 -39.85
N SER A 42 3.56 7.72 -40.69
CA SER A 42 2.43 7.01 -41.27
C SER A 42 1.55 6.33 -40.21
N LEU A 43 2.15 5.70 -39.21
CA LEU A 43 1.41 5.05 -38.12
C LEU A 43 0.63 6.07 -37.28
N PHE A 44 1.26 7.19 -36.93
CA PHE A 44 0.57 8.27 -36.19
C PHE A 44 -0.56 8.89 -37.01
N ALA A 45 -0.37 9.11 -38.30
CA ALA A 45 -1.43 9.59 -39.19
C ALA A 45 -2.63 8.62 -39.27
N GLU A 46 -2.38 7.30 -39.24
CA GLU A 46 -3.44 6.30 -39.19
C GLU A 46 -4.18 6.35 -37.84
N LEU A 47 -3.46 6.47 -36.72
CA LEU A 47 -4.05 6.59 -35.39
C LEU A 47 -4.89 7.86 -35.24
N ASP A 48 -4.42 9.00 -35.73
CA ASP A 48 -5.17 10.27 -35.73
C ASP A 48 -6.41 10.23 -36.63
N SER A 49 -6.43 9.35 -37.63
CA SER A 49 -7.59 9.15 -38.50
C SER A 49 -8.69 8.29 -37.88
N LEU A 50 -8.42 7.66 -36.73
CA LEU A 50 -9.40 6.81 -36.06
C LEU A 50 -10.60 7.64 -35.58
N PRO A 51 -11.84 7.14 -35.76
CA PRO A 51 -13.02 7.87 -35.37
C PRO A 51 -13.09 8.02 -33.84
N GLU A 52 -13.34 9.24 -33.37
CA GLU A 52 -13.65 9.49 -31.97
C GLU A 52 -14.92 8.72 -31.56
N MET A 53 -14.76 7.72 -30.68
CA MET A 53 -15.90 6.96 -30.18
C MET A 53 -16.64 7.77 -29.10
N PRO A 54 -17.94 8.06 -29.26
CA PRO A 54 -18.70 8.74 -28.23
C PRO A 54 -18.79 7.84 -26.99
N ILE A 55 -18.44 8.40 -25.83
CA ILE A 55 -18.61 7.75 -24.53
C ILE A 55 -20.11 7.48 -24.34
N SER A 56 -20.52 6.23 -24.58
CA SER A 56 -21.94 5.86 -24.69
C SER A 56 -22.71 5.95 -23.38
N ARG A 57 -22.03 6.16 -22.26
CA ARG A 57 -22.63 6.20 -20.92
C ARG A 57 -21.86 7.19 -20.06
N PRO A 58 -22.52 8.18 -19.45
CA PRO A 58 -21.84 9.03 -18.50
C PRO A 58 -21.35 8.17 -17.32
N VAL A 59 -20.04 8.19 -17.05
CA VAL A 59 -19.45 7.58 -15.85
C VAL A 59 -19.75 8.52 -14.68
N VAL A 60 -21.04 8.62 -14.33
CA VAL A 60 -21.45 9.21 -13.07
C VAL A 60 -21.24 8.14 -12.02
N ILE A 61 -20.10 8.22 -11.32
CA ILE A 61 -19.94 7.55 -10.04
C ILE A 61 -20.90 8.28 -9.10
N PRO A 62 -21.99 7.65 -8.63
CA PRO A 62 -22.80 8.28 -7.61
C PRO A 62 -21.89 8.49 -6.39
N LEU A 63 -21.60 9.74 -6.04
CA LEU A 63 -21.00 10.05 -4.75
C LEU A 63 -21.89 9.39 -3.71
N ALA A 64 -21.31 8.44 -2.99
CA ALA A 64 -22.00 7.52 -2.10
C ALA A 64 -23.06 8.26 -1.30
N LYS A 65 -24.31 7.76 -1.35
CA LYS A 65 -25.36 8.20 -0.44
C LYS A 65 -24.76 8.15 0.97
N ALA A 66 -24.73 9.29 1.66
CA ALA A 66 -24.32 9.34 3.05
C ALA A 66 -25.29 8.47 3.87
N TYR A 67 -24.90 7.21 4.11
CA TYR A 67 -25.69 6.30 4.91
C TYR A 67 -25.70 6.82 6.35
N ALA A 68 -26.87 7.27 6.80
CA ALA A 68 -27.08 7.61 8.19
C ALA A 68 -26.89 6.35 9.03
N LEU A 69 -25.79 6.30 9.79
CA LEU A 69 -25.49 5.20 10.70
C LEU A 69 -26.62 5.05 11.73
N PRO A 70 -27.08 3.82 12.02
CA PRO A 70 -28.18 3.62 12.93
C PRO A 70 -27.79 4.02 14.36
N ARG A 71 -28.68 4.73 15.06
CA ARG A 71 -28.38 5.35 16.36
C ARG A 71 -27.83 4.40 17.42
N TRP A 72 -28.24 3.14 17.43
CA TRP A 72 -27.74 2.16 18.40
C TRP A 72 -26.23 1.93 18.27
N LEU A 73 -25.69 2.01 17.05
CA LEU A 73 -24.28 1.83 16.75
C LEU A 73 -23.44 3.03 17.21
N THR A 74 -23.97 4.24 17.07
CA THR A 74 -23.32 5.44 17.63
C THR A 74 -23.27 5.39 19.15
N TRP A 75 -24.30 4.81 19.80
CA TRP A 75 -24.31 4.63 21.25
C TRP A 75 -23.30 3.58 21.72
N THR A 76 -23.17 2.44 21.03
CA THR A 76 -22.16 1.43 21.39
C THR A 76 -20.74 1.97 21.23
N ALA A 77 -20.47 2.72 20.15
CA ALA A 77 -19.18 3.37 19.94
C ALA A 77 -18.89 4.41 21.02
N ALA A 78 -19.87 5.25 21.36
CA ALA A 78 -19.73 6.25 22.43
C ALA A 78 -19.48 5.61 23.80
N VAL A 79 -20.20 4.53 24.11
CA VAL A 79 -20.01 3.77 25.36
C VAL A 79 -18.63 3.11 25.38
N GLN A 80 -18.18 2.50 24.28
CA GLN A 80 -16.86 1.89 24.20
C GLN A 80 -15.74 2.93 24.37
N SER A 81 -15.87 4.09 23.73
CA SER A 81 -14.91 5.19 23.91
C SER A 81 -14.91 5.72 25.35
N ALA A 82 -16.07 5.85 25.97
CA ALA A 82 -16.17 6.28 27.37
C ALA A 82 -15.52 5.28 28.33
N ILE A 83 -15.73 3.98 28.11
CA ILE A 83 -15.11 2.91 28.91
C ILE A 83 -13.60 2.90 28.71
N ALA A 84 -13.11 3.01 27.47
CA ALA A 84 -11.68 3.07 27.18
C ALA A 84 -11.02 4.29 27.84
N LEU A 85 -11.64 5.45 27.77
CA LEU A 85 -11.15 6.67 28.42
C LEU A 85 -11.12 6.51 29.94
N ALA A 86 -12.18 5.96 30.54
CA ALA A 86 -12.24 5.69 31.96
C ALA A 86 -11.16 4.69 32.40
N ALA A 87 -10.93 3.62 31.63
CA ALA A 87 -9.88 2.66 31.89
C ALA A 87 -8.48 3.30 31.83
N ILE A 88 -8.23 4.18 30.86
CA ILE A 88 -6.98 4.94 30.79
C ILE A 88 -6.82 5.84 32.03
N ILE A 89 -7.85 6.60 32.39
CA ILE A 89 -7.81 7.50 33.56
C ILE A 89 -7.52 6.72 34.85
N ILE A 90 -8.13 5.55 35.01
CA ILE A 90 -7.91 4.67 36.17
C ILE A 90 -6.51 4.05 36.13
N ALA A 91 -5.97 3.75 34.95
CA ALA A 91 -4.64 3.16 34.80
C ALA A 91 -3.50 4.17 35.01
N ILE A 92 -3.72 5.48 34.77
CA ILE A 92 -2.71 6.54 34.94
C ILE A 92 -2.01 6.52 36.31
N PRO A 93 -2.70 6.49 37.48
CA PRO A 93 -2.02 6.48 38.78
C PRO A 93 -1.17 5.23 38.99
N PHE A 94 -1.64 4.06 38.56
CA PHE A 94 -0.85 2.82 38.61
C PHE A 94 0.38 2.91 37.71
N LEU A 95 0.24 3.51 36.53
CA LEU A 95 1.36 3.72 35.63
C LEU A 95 2.36 4.75 36.18
N ALA A 96 1.89 5.78 36.89
CA ALA A 96 2.72 6.77 37.56
C ALA A 96 3.59 6.18 38.68
N ASP A 97 3.07 5.19 39.42
CA ASP A 97 3.84 4.48 40.44
C ASP A 97 4.84 3.47 39.84
N LEU A 98 4.56 2.95 38.64
CA LEU A 98 5.47 2.08 37.88
C LEU A 98 6.54 2.85 37.09
N LEU A 99 6.26 4.08 36.67
CA LEU A 99 7.18 4.94 35.89
C LEU A 99 8.55 5.19 36.54
N PRO A 100 8.70 5.47 37.85
CA PRO A 100 10.02 5.68 38.47
C PRO A 100 10.81 4.38 38.65
N MET A 101 10.17 3.21 38.52
CA MET A 101 10.84 1.90 38.53
C MET A 101 11.39 1.54 37.14
N ILE A 102 10.87 2.19 36.09
CA ILE A 102 11.33 1.99 34.71
C ILE A 102 12.54 2.91 34.49
N ASP A 103 13.72 2.39 34.79
CA ASP A 103 14.97 3.02 34.39
C ASP A 103 14.93 3.20 32.86
N THR A 104 15.01 4.43 32.37
CA THR A 104 14.97 4.70 30.92
C THR A 104 16.16 4.07 30.21
N ARG A 105 17.25 3.77 30.94
CA ARG A 105 18.33 2.89 30.46
C ARG A 105 17.85 1.48 30.23
N SER A 106 17.05 0.91 31.13
CA SER A 106 16.46 -0.42 30.96
C SER A 106 15.57 -0.50 29.71
N LEU A 107 14.82 0.55 29.35
CA LEU A 107 14.01 0.54 28.13
C LEU A 107 14.86 0.61 26.85
N VAL A 108 15.92 1.42 26.85
CA VAL A 108 16.86 1.49 25.73
C VAL A 108 17.61 0.17 25.60
N ASP A 109 18.05 -0.41 26.71
CA ASP A 109 18.70 -1.72 26.74
C ASP A 109 17.74 -2.81 26.27
N LEU A 110 16.46 -2.79 26.68
CA LEU A 110 15.42 -3.70 26.17
C LEU A 110 15.17 -3.52 24.68
N ALA A 111 15.18 -2.29 24.18
CA ALA A 111 14.99 -2.00 22.77
C ALA A 111 16.18 -2.47 21.92
N VAL A 112 17.41 -2.28 22.42
CA VAL A 112 18.64 -2.73 21.76
C VAL A 112 18.77 -4.25 21.81
N GLU A 113 18.43 -4.88 22.95
CA GLU A 113 18.34 -6.32 23.12
C GLU A 113 17.29 -6.91 22.16
N ALA A 114 16.08 -6.35 22.15
CA ALA A 114 15.01 -6.78 21.24
C ALA A 114 15.38 -6.59 19.77
N GLN A 115 16.02 -5.47 19.41
CA GLN A 115 16.48 -5.22 18.05
C GLN A 115 17.55 -6.22 17.62
N SER A 116 18.52 -6.52 18.49
CA SER A 116 19.59 -7.46 18.16
C SER A 116 19.06 -8.90 18.04
N GLN A 117 18.18 -9.32 18.96
CA GLN A 117 17.49 -10.61 18.89
C GLN A 117 16.61 -10.72 17.63
N TRP A 118 15.90 -9.65 17.27
CA TRP A 118 15.09 -9.60 16.05
C TRP A 118 15.95 -9.75 14.79
N THR A 119 17.10 -9.05 14.72
CA THR A 119 18.02 -9.18 13.58
C THR A 119 18.66 -10.56 13.49
N GLY A 120 19.02 -11.17 14.63
CA GLY A 120 19.55 -12.54 14.65
C GLY A 120 18.50 -13.57 14.25
N LEU A 121 17.24 -13.36 14.64
CA LEU A 121 16.12 -14.19 14.23
C LEU A 121 15.84 -14.07 12.73
N LEU A 122 15.88 -12.85 12.16
CA LEU A 122 15.75 -12.65 10.71
C LEU A 122 16.89 -13.31 9.93
N ASP A 123 18.12 -13.18 10.41
CA ASP A 123 19.29 -13.82 9.79
C ASP A 123 19.14 -15.35 9.83
N SER A 124 18.73 -15.90 10.98
CA SER A 124 18.45 -17.33 11.11
C SER A 124 17.34 -17.79 10.18
N LEU A 125 16.22 -17.06 10.10
CA LEU A 125 15.12 -17.38 9.18
C LEU A 125 15.54 -17.31 7.70
N SER A 126 16.42 -16.37 7.34
CA SER A 126 16.94 -16.25 5.98
C SER A 126 17.78 -17.45 5.55
N GLN A 127 18.36 -18.16 6.53
CA GLN A 127 19.16 -19.36 6.31
C GLN A 127 18.34 -20.66 6.41
N VAL A 128 17.08 -20.59 6.85
CA VAL A 128 16.18 -21.75 6.87
C VAL A 128 15.67 -22.05 5.46
N GLN A 129 16.26 -23.04 4.81
CA GLN A 129 15.66 -23.71 3.66
C GLN A 129 14.43 -24.48 4.14
N MET A 130 13.23 -24.14 3.64
CA MET A 130 11.96 -24.73 4.11
C MET A 130 11.99 -26.26 4.05
N PRO A 131 11.95 -26.97 5.20
CA PRO A 131 11.64 -28.39 5.21
C PRO A 131 10.13 -28.57 5.07
N SER A 132 9.72 -29.61 4.34
CA SER A 132 8.31 -29.98 4.14
C SER A 132 7.64 -30.30 5.49
N ILE A 133 6.48 -29.67 5.71
CA ILE A 133 5.73 -29.62 6.98
C ILE A 133 5.18 -31.01 7.38
N PRO A 134 5.49 -31.53 8.57
CA PRO A 134 4.66 -32.51 9.26
C PRO A 134 3.75 -31.82 10.30
N GLU A 135 2.55 -32.37 10.49
CA GLU A 135 1.45 -31.84 11.31
C GLU A 135 1.81 -31.63 12.79
N ILE A 136 1.40 -30.49 13.37
CA ILE A 136 1.71 -30.10 14.77
C ILE A 136 0.47 -30.30 15.65
N PRO A 137 0.57 -30.99 16.81
CA PRO A 137 -0.48 -31.05 17.81
C PRO A 137 -0.52 -29.75 18.65
N ILE A 138 -1.73 -29.23 18.88
CA ILE A 138 -1.98 -27.92 19.50
C ILE A 138 -2.06 -28.09 21.03
N ALA A 139 -1.08 -27.56 21.77
CA ALA A 139 -1.09 -27.60 23.25
C ALA A 139 -0.82 -26.23 23.89
N GLU A 140 -1.69 -25.90 24.84
CA GLU A 140 -1.63 -24.90 25.92
C GLU A 140 -1.45 -23.41 25.53
N PHE A 141 -2.55 -22.80 25.08
CA PHE A 141 -2.65 -21.34 25.00
C PHE A 141 -2.87 -20.72 26.39
N SER A 142 -1.90 -19.92 26.84
CA SER A 142 -1.97 -19.11 28.07
C SER A 142 -3.26 -18.26 28.13
N SER A 143 -3.79 -18.03 29.33
CA SER A 143 -5.02 -17.23 29.57
C SER A 143 -4.95 -15.82 28.95
N LEU A 144 -3.75 -15.26 28.83
CA LEU A 144 -3.48 -13.99 28.16
C LEU A 144 -3.68 -14.07 26.63
N MET A 145 -3.30 -15.20 26.01
CA MET A 145 -3.57 -15.46 24.59
C MET A 145 -5.05 -15.67 24.34
N MET A 146 -5.76 -16.29 25.29
CA MET A 146 -7.21 -16.47 25.19
C MET A 146 -7.96 -15.14 25.34
N ALA A 147 -7.48 -14.25 26.21
CA ALA A 147 -8.01 -12.89 26.33
C ALA A 147 -7.74 -12.04 25.08
N LEU A 148 -6.51 -12.08 24.54
CA LEU A 148 -6.16 -11.37 23.31
C LEU A 148 -6.90 -11.92 22.09
N ALA A 149 -7.05 -13.24 21.99
CA ALA A 149 -7.85 -13.88 20.95
C ALA A 149 -9.33 -13.47 21.08
N GLY A 150 -9.87 -13.47 22.31
CA GLY A 150 -11.23 -13.02 22.58
C GLY A 150 -11.47 -11.56 22.16
N VAL A 151 -10.57 -10.66 22.54
CA VAL A 151 -10.64 -9.24 22.16
C VAL A 151 -10.50 -9.07 20.64
N SER A 152 -9.60 -9.80 20.00
CA SER A 152 -9.40 -9.75 18.54
C SER A 152 -10.62 -10.28 17.78
N VAL A 153 -11.23 -11.37 18.25
CA VAL A 153 -12.46 -11.92 17.67
C VAL A 153 -13.62 -10.95 17.86
N LEU A 154 -13.77 -10.34 19.03
CA LEU A 154 -14.83 -9.35 19.29
C LEU A 154 -14.66 -8.12 18.40
N TRP A 155 -13.42 -7.66 18.22
CA TRP A 155 -13.07 -6.54 17.35
C TRP A 155 -13.33 -6.86 15.87
N LEU A 156 -12.92 -8.05 15.40
CA LEU A 156 -13.16 -8.53 14.03
C LEU A 156 -14.64 -8.75 13.74
N LEU A 157 -15.41 -9.27 14.70
CA LEU A 157 -16.86 -9.45 14.54
C LEU A 157 -17.58 -8.10 14.50
N GLY A 158 -17.23 -7.17 15.40
CA GLY A 158 -17.79 -5.82 15.43
C GLY A 158 -17.50 -5.05 14.14
N ASN A 159 -16.24 -5.03 13.70
CA ASN A 159 -15.82 -4.35 12.48
C ASN A 159 -16.22 -5.09 11.20
N GLY A 160 -16.28 -6.42 11.23
CA GLY A 160 -16.73 -7.24 10.10
C GLY A 160 -18.23 -7.07 9.83
N LEU A 161 -19.06 -6.95 10.88
CA LEU A 161 -20.49 -6.62 10.75
C LEU A 161 -20.69 -5.22 10.17
N LEU A 162 -19.84 -4.25 10.55
CA LEU A 162 -19.84 -2.91 9.98
C LEU A 162 -19.57 -2.93 8.47
N LEU A 163 -18.55 -3.67 8.03
CA LEU A 163 -18.16 -3.75 6.62
C LEU A 163 -19.21 -4.49 5.78
N LYS A 164 -19.78 -5.58 6.29
CA LYS A 164 -20.81 -6.35 5.57
C LYS A 164 -22.10 -5.56 5.33
N ASN A 165 -22.47 -4.66 6.24
CA ASN A 165 -23.67 -3.84 6.10
C ASN A 165 -23.48 -2.63 5.14
N GLN A 166 -22.25 -2.37 4.69
CA GLN A 166 -21.92 -1.35 3.68
C GLN A 166 -21.82 -1.92 2.25
N MET A 167 -21.80 -3.25 2.10
CA MET A 167 -21.68 -3.95 0.81
C MET A 167 -23.02 -4.44 0.22
N LYS A 168 -24.15 -3.89 0.69
CA LYS A 168 -25.50 -4.21 0.22
C LYS A 168 -26.20 -2.94 -0.26
#